data_AF-A0AAP5Z1R4-F1
#
_entry.id   AF-A0AAP5Z1R4-F1
#
_cell.length_a   1.000
_cell.length_b   1.000
_cell.length_c   1.000
_cell.angle_alpha   90.00
_cell.angle_beta   90.00
_cell.angle_gamma   90.00
#
_symmetry.space_group_name_H-M   'P 1'
#
loop_
_entity.id
_entity.type
_entity.pdbx_description
1 polymer ?
#
loop_
_entity_poly.entity_id
_entity_poly.type
_entity_poly.pdbx_seq_one_letter_code
_entity_poly.pdbx_strand_id
1 'polypeptide(L)'
;MKKRTQLSLVMTSVALAVGVASAQAAELEITVTNATKGIYFTPLIVAAHGSDLHMFKVGESATSELEAMAEGGDISGLSTVIGNAGGAVVENPAGGILNPGAATTFTLDSGDHGYLSLSAMLLPTNDGFVGLDSWKIPTEAGTYKATLNSYDAGTEANDELASSIPNPPFI
;
A
#
# COMPACT_ATOMS: atom_id res chain seq x y z
N MET A 1 29.42 71.81 22.99
CA MET A 1 29.38 70.71 22.00
C MET A 1 29.27 69.38 22.72
N LYS A 2 28.20 68.61 22.49
CA LYS A 2 28.16 67.12 22.51
C LYS A 2 26.71 66.69 22.28
N LYS A 3 26.37 66.40 21.02
CA LYS A 3 25.10 65.81 20.60
C LYS A 3 25.08 64.34 21.06
N ARG A 4 24.03 63.90 21.76
CA ARG A 4 23.82 62.50 22.10
C ARG A 4 23.03 61.85 20.97
N THR A 5 23.69 60.99 20.21
CA THR A 5 23.08 60.22 19.12
C THR A 5 22.38 59.00 19.71
N GLN A 6 21.05 58.92 19.57
CA GLN A 6 20.26 57.74 19.92
C GLN A 6 20.38 56.74 18.77
N LEU A 7 20.86 55.53 19.06
CA LEU A 7 20.98 54.44 18.09
C LEU A 7 19.73 53.55 18.23
N SER A 8 18.74 53.76 17.39
CA SER A 8 17.54 52.90 17.36
C SER A 8 17.90 51.57 16.68
N LEU A 9 17.86 50.48 17.46
CA LEU A 9 18.05 49.12 16.99
C LEU A 9 16.75 48.66 16.30
N VAL A 10 16.78 48.49 14.98
CA VAL A 10 15.68 47.88 14.22
C VAL A 10 15.81 46.37 14.33
N MET A 11 14.93 45.72 15.09
CA MET A 11 14.79 44.26 15.10
C MET A 11 13.90 43.83 13.92
N THR A 12 14.50 43.24 12.89
CA THR A 12 13.76 42.60 11.80
C THR A 12 13.45 41.17 12.20
N SER A 13 12.23 40.92 12.67
CA SER A 13 11.71 39.57 12.93
C SER A 13 11.43 38.86 11.60
N VAL A 14 12.23 37.85 11.26
CA VAL A 14 11.97 36.93 10.15
C VAL A 14 10.90 35.93 10.61
N ALA A 15 9.68 36.07 10.08
CA ALA A 15 8.62 35.09 10.27
C ALA A 15 8.88 33.88 9.37
N LEU A 16 9.21 32.73 9.97
CA LEU A 16 9.34 31.46 9.25
C LEU A 16 7.93 30.93 8.99
N ALA A 17 7.43 31.09 7.76
CA ALA A 17 6.18 30.48 7.34
C ALA A 17 6.40 28.96 7.19
N VAL A 18 5.97 28.19 8.19
CA VAL A 18 5.84 26.73 8.07
C VAL A 18 4.64 26.48 7.17
N GLY A 19 4.89 26.11 5.92
CA GLY A 19 3.84 25.65 5.01
C GLY A 19 3.28 24.34 5.52
N VAL A 20 2.05 24.34 6.03
CA VAL A 20 1.32 23.12 6.35
C VAL A 20 0.83 22.57 5.02
N ALA A 21 1.39 21.45 4.56
CA ALA A 21 0.81 20.73 3.43
C ALA A 21 -0.55 20.19 3.90
N SER A 22 -1.64 20.71 3.34
CA SER A 22 -2.97 20.14 3.54
C SER A 22 -2.99 18.77 2.89
N ALA A 23 -3.17 17.71 3.67
CA ALA A 23 -3.62 16.43 3.12
C ALA A 23 -4.95 16.69 2.41
N GLN A 24 -5.04 16.33 1.14
CA GLN A 24 -6.26 16.45 0.37
C GLN A 24 -6.83 15.05 0.19
N ALA A 25 -8.07 14.86 0.63
CA ALA A 25 -8.81 13.66 0.31
C ALA A 25 -8.94 13.50 -1.20
N ALA A 26 -8.53 12.32 -1.68
CA ALA A 26 -8.62 11.95 -3.08
C ALA A 26 -9.57 10.76 -3.24
N GLU A 27 -10.53 10.93 -4.15
CA GLU A 27 -11.33 9.83 -4.69
C GLU A 27 -10.53 9.15 -5.81
N LEU A 28 -10.16 7.89 -5.58
CA LEU A 28 -9.32 7.13 -6.50
C LEU A 28 -10.17 6.11 -7.25
N GLU A 29 -10.11 6.12 -8.58
CA GLU A 29 -10.53 4.98 -9.41
C GLU A 29 -9.29 4.13 -9.69
N ILE A 30 -9.26 2.91 -9.16
CA ILE A 30 -8.11 2.02 -9.23
C ILE A 30 -8.46 0.84 -10.13
N THR A 31 -7.59 0.57 -11.11
CA THR A 31 -7.66 -0.64 -11.94
C THR A 31 -6.44 -1.51 -11.69
N VAL A 32 -6.68 -2.75 -11.27
CA VAL A 32 -5.63 -3.76 -11.07
C VAL A 32 -5.74 -4.77 -12.19
N THR A 33 -4.69 -4.86 -13.02
CA THR A 33 -4.58 -5.88 -14.08
C THR A 33 -3.62 -6.97 -13.64
N ASN A 34 -4.08 -8.22 -13.62
CA ASN A 34 -3.18 -9.37 -13.52
C ASN A 34 -2.53 -9.58 -14.90
N ALA A 35 -1.36 -8.95 -15.11
CA ALA A 35 -0.63 -9.02 -16.38
C ALA A 35 0.23 -10.29 -16.54
N THR A 36 0.05 -11.28 -15.66
CA THR A 36 0.84 -12.51 -15.67
C THR A 36 0.27 -13.57 -16.62
N LYS A 37 1.02 -14.65 -16.81
CA LYS A 37 0.58 -15.85 -17.53
C LYS A 37 0.59 -17.04 -16.58
N GLY A 38 -0.59 -17.57 -16.26
CA GLY A 38 -0.73 -18.75 -15.41
C GLY A 38 -0.54 -18.50 -13.91
N ILE A 39 -0.41 -17.24 -13.49
CA ILE A 39 -0.42 -16.86 -12.08
C ILE A 39 -1.77 -16.21 -11.74
N TYR A 40 -2.40 -16.66 -10.67
CA TYR A 40 -3.65 -16.14 -10.15
C TYR A 40 -3.34 -15.25 -8.94
N PHE A 41 -4.10 -14.18 -8.75
CA PHE A 41 -4.06 -13.44 -7.49
C PHE A 41 -5.22 -13.92 -6.62
N THR A 42 -4.93 -14.26 -5.37
CA THR A 42 -5.94 -14.49 -4.32
C THR A 42 -6.70 -13.18 -4.03
N PRO A 43 -7.68 -13.15 -3.09
CA PRO A 43 -8.36 -11.90 -2.75
C PRO A 43 -7.38 -10.74 -2.56
N LEU A 44 -7.55 -9.70 -3.39
CA LEU A 44 -6.76 -8.48 -3.31
C LEU A 44 -7.14 -7.70 -2.07
N ILE A 45 -6.16 -7.14 -1.38
CA ILE A 45 -6.36 -6.07 -0.40
C ILE A 45 -5.73 -4.80 -0.93
N VAL A 46 -6.46 -3.69 -0.84
CA VAL A 46 -5.98 -2.36 -1.24
C VAL A 46 -6.32 -1.39 -0.13
N ALA A 47 -5.36 -0.55 0.25
CA ALA A 47 -5.57 0.37 1.35
C ALA A 47 -4.87 1.71 1.17
N ALA A 48 -5.54 2.78 1.60
CA ALA A 48 -4.92 4.08 1.81
C ALA A 48 -4.61 4.27 3.31
N HIS A 49 -3.41 4.74 3.63
CA HIS A 49 -2.94 4.92 5.01
C HIS A 49 -1.93 6.07 5.15
N GLY A 50 -1.58 6.38 6.41
CA GLY A 50 -0.53 7.34 6.75
C GLY A 50 0.88 6.81 6.47
N SER A 51 1.88 7.71 6.54
CA SER A 51 3.29 7.38 6.23
C SER A 51 3.94 6.35 7.14
N ASP A 52 3.38 6.16 8.33
CA ASP A 52 4.00 5.36 9.40
C ASP A 52 3.54 3.89 9.35
N LEU A 53 2.54 3.59 8.52
CA LEU A 53 2.04 2.25 8.30
C LEU A 53 2.62 1.68 7.00
N HIS A 54 2.99 0.41 7.03
CA HIS A 54 3.41 -0.36 5.87
C HIS A 54 2.62 -1.67 5.84
N MET A 55 2.17 -2.09 4.66
CA MET A 55 1.54 -3.41 4.47
C MET A 55 2.60 -4.51 4.42
N PHE A 56 3.76 -4.19 3.84
CA PHE A 56 4.98 -5.00 3.89
C PHE A 56 6.19 -4.10 3.68
N LYS A 57 7.39 -4.54 4.06
CA LYS A 57 8.60 -3.77 3.78
C LYS A 57 9.76 -4.66 3.35
N VAL A 58 10.29 -4.39 2.17
CA VAL A 58 11.39 -5.17 1.61
C VAL A 58 12.60 -5.12 2.54
N GLY A 59 13.12 -6.29 2.90
CA GLY A 59 14.25 -6.45 3.82
C GLY A 59 13.87 -6.55 5.29
N GLU A 60 12.57 -6.48 5.62
CA GLU A 60 12.05 -6.77 6.95
C GLU A 60 11.30 -8.12 6.95
N SER A 61 11.24 -8.78 8.10
CA SER A 61 10.49 -10.02 8.26
C SER A 61 8.99 -9.78 8.06
N ALA A 62 8.30 -10.75 7.43
CA ALA A 62 6.85 -10.72 7.31
C ALA A 62 6.17 -10.65 8.69
N THR A 63 5.07 -9.91 8.77
CA THR A 63 4.18 -9.97 9.94
C THR A 63 3.30 -11.21 9.84
N SER A 64 2.66 -11.60 10.94
CA SER A 64 1.70 -12.71 10.95
C SER A 64 0.56 -12.52 9.95
N GLU A 65 0.14 -11.28 9.74
CA GLU A 65 -0.92 -10.93 8.80
C GLU A 65 -0.45 -11.01 7.35
N LEU A 66 0.80 -10.63 7.08
CA LEU A 66 1.40 -10.77 5.76
C LEU A 66 1.63 -12.25 5.41
N GLU A 67 2.12 -13.04 6.37
CA GLU A 67 2.30 -14.50 6.26
C GLU A 67 0.98 -15.18 5.90
N ALA A 68 -0.09 -14.94 6.67
CA ALA A 68 -1.41 -15.52 6.41
C ALA A 68 -1.96 -15.14 5.01
N MET A 69 -1.69 -13.91 4.57
CA MET A 69 -2.06 -13.47 3.23
C MET A 69 -1.22 -14.16 2.15
N ALA A 70 0.10 -14.26 2.34
CA ALA A 70 1.06 -14.77 1.36
C ALA A 70 1.00 -16.30 1.18
N GLU A 71 0.63 -17.06 2.21
CA GLU A 71 0.53 -18.53 2.17
C GLU A 71 -0.89 -19.05 1.93
N GLY A 72 -1.90 -18.28 2.35
CA GLY A 72 -3.30 -18.73 2.34
C GLY A 72 -4.28 -17.81 1.63
N GLY A 73 -3.85 -16.61 1.23
CA GLY A 73 -4.75 -15.58 0.69
C GLY A 73 -5.68 -14.95 1.72
N ASP A 74 -5.43 -15.12 3.03
CA ASP A 74 -6.25 -14.50 4.08
C ASP A 74 -5.85 -13.04 4.30
N ILE A 75 -6.69 -12.12 3.83
CA ILE A 75 -6.47 -10.66 3.95
C ILE A 75 -7.04 -10.06 5.23
N SER A 76 -7.75 -10.84 6.07
CA SER A 76 -8.52 -10.31 7.20
C SER A 76 -7.64 -9.67 8.28
N GLY A 77 -6.46 -10.23 8.52
CA GLY A 77 -5.46 -9.68 9.44
C GLY A 77 -4.96 -8.31 8.98
N LEU A 78 -4.53 -8.20 7.72
CA LEU A 78 -4.02 -6.95 7.15
C LEU A 78 -5.10 -5.86 7.16
N SER A 79 -6.32 -6.21 6.77
CA SER A 79 -7.47 -5.31 6.80
C SER A 79 -7.76 -4.79 8.21
N THR A 80 -7.76 -5.68 9.20
CA THR A 80 -7.97 -5.33 10.60
C THR A 80 -6.90 -4.38 11.13
N VAL A 81 -5.62 -4.67 10.88
CA VAL A 81 -4.50 -3.82 11.33
C VAL A 81 -4.59 -2.42 10.72
N ILE A 82 -4.84 -2.33 9.41
CA ILE A 82 -4.90 -1.05 8.71
C ILE A 82 -6.14 -0.24 9.12
N GLY A 83 -7.30 -0.90 9.20
CA GLY A 83 -8.55 -0.27 9.65
C GLY A 83 -8.45 0.26 11.09
N ASN A 84 -7.82 -0.50 12.00
CA ASN A 84 -7.58 -0.06 13.38
C ASN A 84 -6.62 1.15 13.47
N ALA A 85 -5.71 1.28 12.51
CA ALA A 85 -4.85 2.46 12.38
C ALA A 85 -5.56 3.65 11.70
N GLY A 86 -6.85 3.51 11.37
CA GLY A 86 -7.67 4.54 10.74
C GLY A 86 -7.52 4.61 9.21
N GLY A 87 -6.83 3.65 8.58
CA GLY A 87 -6.71 3.55 7.13
C GLY A 87 -8.03 3.22 6.44
N ALA A 88 -8.13 3.55 5.17
CA ALA A 88 -9.25 3.15 4.31
C ALA A 88 -8.89 1.85 3.58
N VAL A 89 -9.74 0.83 3.64
CA VAL A 89 -9.47 -0.50 3.09
C VAL A 89 -10.57 -0.89 2.10
N VAL A 90 -10.17 -1.42 0.95
CA VAL A 90 -11.04 -2.14 0.01
C VAL A 90 -10.59 -3.60 -0.01
N GLU A 91 -11.46 -4.47 0.50
CA GLU A 91 -11.25 -5.91 0.53
C GLU A 91 -11.84 -6.58 -0.72
N ASN A 92 -11.07 -7.50 -1.28
CA ASN A 92 -11.50 -8.40 -2.35
C ASN A 92 -12.26 -7.72 -3.50
N PRO A 93 -11.72 -6.66 -4.13
CA PRO A 93 -12.40 -5.95 -5.22
C PRO A 93 -12.61 -6.81 -6.48
N ALA A 94 -11.92 -7.94 -6.61
CA ALA A 94 -12.15 -8.91 -7.68
C ALA A 94 -13.29 -9.89 -7.39
N GLY A 95 -13.81 -9.94 -6.16
CA GLY A 95 -14.83 -10.90 -5.74
C GLY A 95 -14.32 -12.35 -5.68
N GLY A 96 -13.04 -12.54 -5.41
CA GLY A 96 -12.33 -13.82 -5.37
C GLY A 96 -11.01 -13.74 -6.15
N ILE A 97 -10.69 -14.82 -6.84
CA ILE A 97 -9.47 -14.94 -7.66
C ILE A 97 -9.48 -13.96 -8.84
N LEU A 98 -8.40 -13.17 -8.97
CA LEU A 98 -8.14 -12.42 -10.20
C LEU A 98 -7.31 -13.27 -11.18
N ASN A 99 -7.99 -13.76 -12.22
CA ASN A 99 -7.40 -14.65 -13.23
C ASN A 99 -6.24 -13.99 -14.04
N PRO A 100 -5.29 -14.78 -14.57
CA PRO A 100 -4.30 -14.30 -15.52
C PRO A 100 -4.96 -13.55 -16.70
N GLY A 101 -4.48 -12.34 -16.98
CA GLY A 101 -5.00 -11.47 -18.04
C GLY A 101 -6.29 -10.70 -17.69
N ALA A 102 -6.90 -10.96 -16.53
CA ALA A 102 -8.09 -10.24 -16.08
C ALA A 102 -7.73 -8.93 -15.37
N ALA A 103 -8.74 -8.06 -15.20
CA ALA A 103 -8.63 -6.85 -14.41
C ALA A 103 -9.88 -6.66 -13.54
N THR A 104 -9.71 -5.97 -12.41
CA THR A 104 -10.80 -5.42 -11.61
C THR A 104 -10.62 -3.91 -11.47
N THR A 105 -11.75 -3.19 -11.41
CA THR A 105 -11.80 -1.74 -11.24
C THR A 105 -12.76 -1.40 -10.10
N PHE A 106 -12.33 -0.53 -9.19
CA PHE A 106 -13.08 -0.14 -8.00
C PHE A 106 -12.67 1.26 -7.55
N THR A 107 -13.45 1.83 -6.64
CA THR A 107 -13.19 3.16 -6.06
C THR A 107 -12.67 3.05 -4.63
N LEU A 108 -11.78 3.96 -4.24
CA LEU A 108 -11.27 4.12 -2.87
C LEU A 108 -11.24 5.61 -2.53
N ASP A 109 -12.01 6.00 -1.52
CA ASP A 109 -11.84 7.30 -0.86
C ASP A 109 -10.63 7.20 0.07
N SER A 110 -9.55 7.90 -0.26
CA SER A 110 -8.34 7.90 0.54
C SER A 110 -8.47 8.70 1.84
N GLY A 111 -9.49 9.53 2.02
CA GLY A 111 -9.54 10.47 3.13
C GLY A 111 -8.25 11.28 3.23
N ASP A 112 -7.79 11.61 4.43
CA ASP A 112 -6.54 12.39 4.59
C ASP A 112 -5.25 11.55 4.42
N HIS A 113 -5.35 10.31 3.92
CA HIS A 113 -4.21 9.40 3.78
C HIS A 113 -3.44 9.64 2.48
N GLY A 114 -2.13 9.81 2.59
CA GLY A 114 -1.25 10.16 1.47
C GLY A 114 -0.56 8.99 0.78
N TYR A 115 -0.79 7.75 1.22
CA TYR A 115 -0.09 6.56 0.75
C TYR A 115 -1.06 5.45 0.41
N LEU A 116 -0.78 4.71 -0.67
CA LEU A 116 -1.55 3.57 -1.17
C LEU A 116 -0.69 2.31 -1.12
N SER A 117 -1.24 1.24 -0.56
CA SER A 117 -0.67 -0.10 -0.59
C SER A 117 -1.65 -1.12 -1.17
N LEU A 118 -1.13 -2.17 -1.77
CA LEU A 118 -1.88 -3.28 -2.35
C LEU A 118 -1.11 -4.57 -2.16
N SER A 119 -1.82 -5.67 -1.89
CA SER A 119 -1.22 -7.00 -1.93
C SER A 119 -2.22 -8.13 -2.25
N ALA A 120 -1.69 -9.25 -2.73
CA ALA A 120 -2.37 -10.54 -2.85
C ALA A 120 -1.34 -11.67 -2.94
N MET A 121 -1.68 -12.87 -2.47
CA MET A 121 -0.89 -14.07 -2.72
C MET A 121 -0.93 -14.44 -4.20
N LEU A 122 0.19 -14.95 -4.68
CA LEU A 122 0.32 -15.53 -6.00
C LEU A 122 0.00 -17.02 -5.94
N LEU A 123 -0.71 -17.52 -6.93
CA LEU A 123 -0.95 -18.95 -7.08
C LEU A 123 -0.55 -19.42 -8.48
N PRO A 124 0.07 -20.60 -8.62
CA PRO A 124 0.60 -21.44 -7.55
C PRO A 124 1.99 -20.94 -7.08
N THR A 125 2.11 -20.60 -5.79
CA THR A 125 3.38 -20.45 -5.05
C THR A 125 3.19 -20.92 -3.60
N ASN A 126 4.27 -21.13 -2.86
CA ASN A 126 4.27 -21.41 -1.42
C ASN A 126 3.88 -20.15 -0.61
N ASP A 127 4.73 -19.11 -0.62
CA ASP A 127 4.57 -17.85 0.13
C ASP A 127 4.87 -16.61 -0.75
N GLY A 128 4.76 -16.79 -2.07
CA GLY A 128 4.89 -15.73 -3.05
C GLY A 128 3.69 -14.79 -3.04
N PHE A 129 3.95 -13.49 -3.05
CA PHE A 129 2.89 -12.47 -3.12
C PHE A 129 3.23 -11.36 -4.10
N VAL A 130 2.22 -10.67 -4.61
CA VAL A 130 2.37 -9.43 -5.39
C VAL A 130 2.08 -8.24 -4.48
N GLY A 131 2.81 -7.14 -4.66
CA GLY A 131 2.59 -5.97 -3.82
C GLY A 131 3.05 -4.64 -4.38
N LEU A 132 2.42 -3.60 -3.82
CA LEU A 132 2.86 -2.21 -3.83
C LEU A 132 2.76 -1.74 -2.38
N ASP A 133 3.86 -1.27 -1.80
CA ASP A 133 3.84 -0.74 -0.44
C ASP A 133 4.11 0.77 -0.47
N SER A 134 3.29 1.50 0.29
CA SER A 134 3.45 2.91 0.62
C SER A 134 3.76 3.77 -0.61
N TRP A 135 3.01 3.56 -1.68
CA TRP A 135 3.13 4.41 -2.86
C TRP A 135 2.46 5.74 -2.59
N LYS A 136 3.21 6.83 -2.72
CA LYS A 136 2.69 8.17 -2.46
C LYS A 136 1.60 8.52 -3.48
N ILE A 137 0.41 8.81 -2.97
CA ILE A 137 -0.73 9.22 -3.79
C ILE A 137 -0.38 10.58 -4.43
N PRO A 138 -0.46 10.70 -5.77
CA PRO A 138 -0.18 11.96 -6.46
C PRO A 138 -1.18 13.05 -6.07
N THR A 139 -0.68 14.27 -5.86
CA THR A 139 -1.50 15.44 -5.49
C THR A 139 -2.14 16.11 -6.70
N GLU A 140 -1.62 15.86 -7.90
CA GLU A 140 -2.19 16.37 -9.14
C GLU A 140 -3.21 15.37 -9.69
N ALA A 141 -4.36 15.86 -10.14
CA ALA A 141 -5.37 15.01 -10.76
C ALA A 141 -4.84 14.44 -12.09
N GLY A 142 -4.95 13.13 -12.26
CA GLY A 142 -4.49 12.46 -13.48
C GLY A 142 -4.51 10.94 -13.37
N THR A 143 -4.06 10.30 -14.44
CA THR A 143 -3.90 8.84 -14.47
C THR A 143 -2.44 8.49 -14.25
N TYR A 144 -2.19 7.68 -13.23
CA TYR A 144 -0.86 7.22 -12.85
C TYR A 144 -0.80 5.70 -12.96
N LYS A 145 0.40 5.19 -13.25
CA LYS A 145 0.63 3.75 -13.40
C LYS A 145 1.78 3.34 -12.49
N ALA A 146 1.57 2.27 -11.74
CA ALA A 146 2.59 1.57 -10.99
C ALA A 146 2.64 0.11 -11.47
N THR A 147 3.84 -0.46 -11.50
CA THR A 147 4.03 -1.90 -11.70
C THR A 147 4.12 -2.53 -10.33
N LEU A 148 3.32 -3.57 -10.10
CA LEU A 148 3.43 -4.39 -8.90
C LEU A 148 4.57 -5.39 -9.09
N ASN A 149 5.41 -5.55 -8.08
CA ASN A 149 6.44 -6.58 -8.08
C ASN A 149 5.95 -7.80 -7.30
N SER A 150 6.52 -8.96 -7.63
CA SER A 150 6.40 -10.16 -6.83
C SER A 150 7.50 -10.21 -5.77
N TYR A 151 7.14 -10.73 -4.61
CA TYR A 151 7.97 -10.89 -3.44
C TYR A 151 7.75 -12.28 -2.84
N ASP A 152 8.67 -12.64 -1.95
CA ASP A 152 8.72 -13.88 -1.19
C ASP A 152 8.62 -13.46 0.28
N ALA A 153 7.66 -14.02 1.03
CA ALA A 153 7.43 -13.64 2.41
C ALA A 153 8.56 -14.11 3.34
N GLY A 154 9.30 -15.15 2.93
CA GLY A 154 10.40 -15.74 3.68
C GLY A 154 9.93 -16.49 4.92
N THR A 155 8.70 -16.99 4.90
CA THR A 155 8.06 -17.72 6.00
C THR A 155 8.05 -19.22 5.76
N GLU A 156 8.10 -19.64 4.49
CA GLU A 156 8.29 -21.04 4.10
C GLU A 156 9.64 -21.29 3.40
N ALA A 157 9.98 -22.57 3.22
CA ALA A 157 11.09 -22.94 2.37
C ALA A 157 10.66 -22.89 0.90
N ASN A 158 11.50 -22.32 0.03
CA ASN A 158 11.26 -22.25 -1.43
C ASN A 158 11.50 -23.61 -2.11
N ASP A 159 10.77 -24.62 -1.66
CA ASP A 159 10.85 -25.99 -2.12
C ASP A 159 9.85 -26.32 -3.23
N GLU A 160 8.83 -25.46 -3.40
CA GLU A 160 7.73 -25.59 -4.37
C GLU A 160 7.07 -26.98 -4.32
N LEU A 161 7.06 -27.60 -3.14
CA LEU A 161 6.45 -28.90 -2.95
C LEU A 161 4.93 -28.76 -3.03
N ALA A 162 4.27 -29.76 -3.61
CA ALA A 162 2.81 -29.80 -3.71
C ALA A 162 2.08 -29.80 -2.35
N SER A 163 2.80 -30.04 -1.25
CA SER A 163 2.31 -29.93 0.12
C SER A 163 2.34 -28.50 0.67
N SER A 164 3.22 -27.65 0.13
CA SER A 164 3.45 -26.26 0.57
C SER A 164 2.71 -25.27 -0.35
N ILE A 165 2.36 -25.68 -1.57
CA ILE A 165 1.56 -24.87 -2.49
C ILE A 165 0.08 -25.28 -2.39
N PRO A 166 -0.86 -24.32 -2.27
CA PRO A 166 -2.28 -24.62 -2.41
C PRO A 166 -2.58 -25.34 -3.74
N ASN A 167 -3.48 -26.32 -3.71
CA ASN A 167 -3.85 -27.09 -4.91
C ASN A 167 -5.17 -26.58 -5.52
N PRO A 168 -5.31 -26.58 -6.86
CA PRO A 168 -6.56 -26.20 -7.51
C PRO A 168 -7.70 -27.21 -7.20
N PRO A 169 -8.98 -26.80 -7.26
CA PRO A 169 -9.46 -25.47 -7.66
C PRO A 169 -9.26 -24.41 -6.55
N PHE A 170 -8.73 -23.27 -6.95
CA PHE A 170 -8.57 -22.09 -6.09
C PHE A 170 -9.92 -21.37 -6.06
N ILE A 171 -10.64 -21.50 -4.94
CA ILE A 171 -11.99 -20.97 -4.72
C ILE A 171 -11.97 -19.49 -4.37
#